data_AF-A0A2U3PZM5-F1
#
_entry.id   AF-A0A2U3PZM5-F1
#
_cell.length_a   1.000
_cell.length_b   1.000
_cell.length_c   1.000
_cell.angle_alpha   90.00
_cell.angle_beta   90.00
_cell.angle_gamma   90.00
#
_symmetry.space_group_name_H-M   'P 1'
#
loop_
_entity.id
_entity.type
_entity.pdbx_description
1 polymer ?
#
loop_
_entity_poly.entity_id
_entity_poly.type
_entity_poly.pdbx_seq_one_letter_code
_entity_poly.pdbx_strand_id
1 'polypeptide(L)'
;MKFSWVACEPNCRGWISAVGIITADTPKAFEEFSRGRQLGGATVVLDSSGGSVNDAITLGRRFRNLGLLTTVGVSLRGGQSARPTVAPEAYCESMCVFLLLAGQKRYVPEAAHVRVHQIWMGDRADDAKAASYSAQDLMIVERDIGRLAKYTFDMGGAGDLLSLALSVPPWEDLHELDAGELKLTNLVTTDLVADVLPHVDISAPAMAELAPKTQARFGAEPQQAQPAKSTKTAEALVPTGSAAAPATAAQK
;
A
#
# COMPACT_ATOMS: atom_id res chain seq x y z
N MET A 1 2.91 -7.72 -1.50
CA MET A 1 2.21 -7.19 -0.31
C MET A 1 1.27 -8.26 0.19
N LYS A 2 1.11 -8.43 1.50
CA LYS A 2 0.25 -9.45 2.11
C LYS A 2 -1.05 -8.81 2.59
N PHE A 3 -2.16 -9.49 2.33
CA PHE A 3 -3.49 -9.06 2.75
C PHE A 3 -4.02 -9.98 3.84
N SER A 4 -4.61 -9.40 4.88
CA SER A 4 -5.34 -10.17 5.88
C SER A 4 -6.56 -9.43 6.37
N TRP A 5 -7.61 -10.18 6.73
CA TRP A 5 -8.79 -9.62 7.36
C TRP A 5 -8.56 -9.52 8.87
N VAL A 6 -8.90 -8.38 9.45
CA VAL A 6 -8.88 -8.14 10.89
C VAL A 6 -10.33 -7.89 11.33
N ALA A 7 -10.93 -8.89 11.97
CA ALA A 7 -12.26 -8.78 12.54
C ALA A 7 -12.20 -8.00 13.85
N CYS A 8 -13.11 -7.04 14.10
CA CYS A 8 -13.22 -6.38 15.40
C CYS A 8 -14.60 -6.58 16.06
N GLU A 9 -15.01 -7.83 16.04
CA GLU A 9 -16.22 -8.36 16.68
C GLU A 9 -16.43 -7.82 18.11
N PRO A 10 -17.69 -7.79 18.59
CA PRO A 10 -18.91 -8.33 17.95
C PRO A 10 -19.67 -7.34 17.02
N ASN A 11 -19.37 -6.04 17.02
CA ASN A 11 -20.22 -5.02 16.37
C ASN A 11 -19.46 -4.07 15.44
N CYS A 12 -18.45 -4.57 14.72
CA CYS A 12 -17.64 -3.75 13.84
C CYS A 12 -17.36 -4.48 12.51
N ARG A 13 -17.38 -3.73 11.40
CA ARG A 13 -17.23 -4.28 10.04
C ARG A 13 -15.81 -4.80 9.71
N GLY A 14 -14.86 -4.77 10.65
CA GLY A 14 -13.46 -5.18 10.43
C GLY A 14 -12.72 -4.31 9.41
N TRP A 15 -11.47 -4.67 9.10
CA TRP A 15 -10.65 -4.01 8.08
C TRP A 15 -9.68 -4.97 7.40
N ILE A 16 -9.10 -4.49 6.30
CA ILE A 16 -8.07 -5.16 5.52
C ILE A 16 -6.73 -4.61 5.98
N SER A 17 -5.85 -5.46 6.50
CA SER A 17 -4.44 -5.13 6.69
C SER A 17 -3.68 -5.44 5.40
N ALA A 18 -2.94 -4.46 4.88
CA ALA A 18 -2.18 -4.54 3.63
C ALA A 18 -0.72 -4.13 3.86
N VAL A 19 0.17 -5.13 4.00
CA VAL A 19 1.54 -4.91 4.51
C VAL A 19 2.61 -5.38 3.51
N GLY A 20 3.67 -4.59 3.38
CA GLY A 20 4.89 -4.92 2.63
C GLY A 20 4.90 -4.43 1.18
N ILE A 21 5.93 -4.84 0.44
CA ILE A 21 6.27 -4.34 -0.91
C ILE A 21 5.21 -4.71 -1.94
N ILE A 22 4.87 -3.80 -2.85
CA ILE A 22 3.99 -4.02 -4.00
C ILE A 22 4.79 -4.69 -5.13
N THR A 23 4.40 -5.91 -5.49
CA THR A 23 5.06 -6.75 -6.52
C THR A 23 4.08 -7.15 -7.62
N ALA A 24 4.58 -7.77 -8.69
CA ALA A 24 3.78 -8.34 -9.78
C ALA A 24 2.68 -9.31 -9.31
N ASP A 25 2.91 -10.04 -8.21
CA ASP A 25 1.92 -10.97 -7.67
C ASP A 25 0.85 -10.30 -6.80
N THR A 26 1.08 -9.05 -6.39
CA THR A 26 0.24 -8.36 -5.40
C THR A 26 -1.22 -8.20 -5.87
N PRO A 27 -1.52 -7.79 -7.12
CA PRO A 27 -2.90 -7.73 -7.60
C PRO A 27 -3.62 -9.09 -7.53
N LYS A 28 -2.93 -10.16 -7.95
CA LYS A 28 -3.48 -11.53 -7.90
C LYS A 28 -3.74 -11.97 -6.45
N ALA A 29 -2.80 -11.70 -5.54
CA ALA A 29 -2.97 -12.00 -4.12
C ALA A 29 -4.17 -11.27 -3.51
N PHE A 30 -4.44 -10.03 -3.93
CA PHE A 30 -5.63 -9.30 -3.50
C PHE A 30 -6.92 -9.93 -4.03
N GLU A 31 -6.95 -10.34 -5.31
CA GLU A 31 -8.13 -11.02 -5.87
C GLU A 31 -8.43 -12.34 -5.14
N GLU A 32 -7.41 -13.14 -4.86
CA GLU A 32 -7.53 -14.37 -4.08
C GLU A 32 -8.04 -14.10 -2.66
N PHE A 33 -7.49 -13.07 -2.00
CA PHE A 33 -7.98 -12.61 -0.70
C PHE A 33 -9.44 -12.15 -0.76
N SER A 34 -9.84 -11.41 -1.79
CA SER A 34 -11.20 -10.86 -1.93
C SER A 34 -12.26 -11.91 -2.23
N ARG A 35 -11.88 -13.08 -2.76
CA ARG A 35 -12.81 -14.11 -3.20
C ARG A 35 -13.75 -14.54 -2.07
N GLY A 36 -15.05 -14.41 -2.31
CA GLY A 36 -16.11 -14.79 -1.34
C GLY A 36 -16.31 -13.78 -0.20
N ARG A 37 -15.69 -12.59 -0.23
CA ARG A 37 -15.82 -11.55 0.80
C ARG A 37 -16.56 -10.34 0.27
N GLN A 38 -17.44 -9.78 1.10
CA GLN A 38 -18.09 -8.49 0.83
C GLN A 38 -17.23 -7.35 1.36
N LEU A 39 -16.26 -6.92 0.55
CA LEU A 39 -15.30 -5.89 0.93
C LEU A 39 -15.78 -4.46 0.64
N GLY A 40 -16.95 -4.28 0.01
CA GLY A 40 -17.40 -2.95 -0.44
C GLY A 40 -17.44 -1.92 0.69
N GLY A 41 -16.71 -0.82 0.58
CA GLY A 41 -16.63 0.19 1.64
C GLY A 41 -15.86 -0.24 2.90
N ALA A 42 -15.10 -1.33 2.86
CA ALA A 42 -14.17 -1.70 3.92
C ALA A 42 -12.90 -0.85 3.85
N THR A 43 -12.12 -0.86 4.93
CA THR A 43 -10.94 -0.02 5.06
C THR A 43 -9.68 -0.82 4.85
N VAL A 44 -8.76 -0.28 4.06
CA VAL A 44 -7.42 -0.80 3.88
C VAL A 44 -6.47 -0.01 4.77
N VAL A 45 -5.84 -0.71 5.71
CA VAL A 45 -4.79 -0.19 6.58
C VAL A 45 -3.44 -0.54 5.94
N LEU A 46 -2.75 0.49 5.46
CA LEU A 46 -1.51 0.39 4.68
C LEU A 46 -0.27 0.54 5.56
N ASP A 47 0.69 -0.36 5.38
CA ASP A 47 2.06 -0.27 5.90
C ASP A 47 3.02 -0.84 4.84
N SER A 48 3.61 0.03 4.02
CA SER A 48 4.33 -0.37 2.81
C SER A 48 5.35 0.67 2.36
N SER A 49 6.53 0.18 1.98
CA SER A 49 7.61 0.96 1.36
C SER A 49 7.40 1.20 -0.15
N GLY A 50 6.21 0.89 -0.69
CA GLY A 50 5.90 1.00 -2.11
C GLY A 50 6.31 -0.21 -2.95
N GLY A 51 6.75 0.00 -4.18
CA GLY A 51 7.12 -1.05 -5.14
C GLY A 51 6.69 -0.76 -6.57
N SER A 52 6.21 -1.77 -7.29
CA SER A 52 5.88 -1.68 -8.72
C SER A 52 4.76 -0.68 -9.04
N VAL A 53 5.04 0.24 -9.98
CA VAL A 53 4.11 1.28 -10.44
C VAL A 53 2.85 0.66 -11.05
N ASN A 54 3.03 -0.26 -12.01
CA ASN A 54 1.91 -0.81 -12.78
C ASN A 54 1.00 -1.71 -11.91
N ASP A 55 1.59 -2.43 -10.95
CA ASP A 55 0.85 -3.29 -10.02
C ASP A 55 0.10 -2.46 -8.97
N ALA A 56 0.70 -1.37 -8.48
CA ALA A 56 0.03 -0.43 -7.60
C ALA A 56 -1.16 0.26 -8.29
N ILE A 57 -1.01 0.68 -9.55
CA ILE A 57 -2.12 1.24 -10.34
C ILE A 57 -3.26 0.22 -10.48
N THR A 58 -2.92 -1.04 -10.78
CA THR A 58 -3.91 -2.11 -10.93
C THR A 58 -4.66 -2.36 -9.62
N LEU A 59 -3.93 -2.53 -8.53
CA LEU A 59 -4.50 -2.73 -7.19
C LEU A 59 -5.33 -1.53 -6.74
N GLY A 60 -4.83 -0.31 -6.94
CA GLY A 60 -5.52 0.91 -6.57
C GLY A 60 -6.84 1.10 -7.34
N ARG A 61 -6.88 0.78 -8.65
CA ARG A 61 -8.15 0.78 -9.40
C ARG A 61 -9.14 -0.23 -8.82
N ARG A 62 -8.65 -1.39 -8.36
CA ARG A 62 -9.50 -2.36 -7.68
C ARG A 62 -10.04 -1.84 -6.34
N PHE A 63 -9.22 -1.15 -5.54
CA PHE A 63 -9.67 -0.49 -4.30
C PHE A 63 -10.77 0.53 -4.58
N ARG A 64 -10.56 1.40 -5.57
CA ARG A 64 -11.54 2.41 -5.97
C ARG A 64 -12.85 1.79 -6.44
N ASN A 65 -12.81 0.74 -7.27
CA ASN A 65 -14.00 0.06 -7.78
C ASN A 65 -14.83 -0.61 -6.67
N LEU A 66 -14.17 -1.05 -5.59
CA LEU A 66 -14.84 -1.60 -4.42
C LEU A 66 -15.29 -0.51 -3.43
N GLY A 67 -15.03 0.77 -3.71
CA GLY A 67 -15.33 1.88 -2.80
C GLY A 67 -14.57 1.78 -1.47
N LEU A 68 -13.38 1.15 -1.46
CA LEU A 68 -12.62 0.98 -0.23
C LEU A 68 -12.18 2.32 0.34
N LEU A 69 -12.06 2.38 1.66
CA LEU A 69 -11.44 3.48 2.39
C LEU A 69 -9.98 3.14 2.64
N THR A 70 -9.14 4.13 2.88
CA THR A 70 -7.70 3.92 3.12
C THR A 70 -7.23 4.71 4.32
N THR A 71 -6.31 4.11 5.07
CA THR A 71 -5.56 4.74 6.14
C THR A 71 -4.17 4.14 6.22
N VAL A 72 -3.25 4.86 6.88
CA VAL A 72 -1.93 4.35 7.22
C VAL A 72 -1.93 3.87 8.67
N GLY A 73 -1.25 2.75 8.96
CA GLY A 73 -1.12 2.24 10.32
C GLY A 73 -0.67 0.78 10.40
N VAL A 74 -0.29 0.32 11.60
CA VAL A 74 0.02 -1.08 11.87
C VAL A 74 -1.19 -1.77 12.48
N SER A 75 -1.68 -2.82 11.82
CA SER A 75 -2.78 -3.64 12.37
C SER A 75 -2.26 -4.57 13.46
N LEU A 76 -2.64 -4.30 14.71
CA LEU A 76 -2.33 -5.13 15.86
C LEU A 76 -3.49 -6.08 16.11
N ARG A 77 -3.24 -7.38 15.94
CA ARG A 77 -4.19 -8.40 16.39
C ARG A 77 -4.11 -8.45 17.92
N GLY A 78 -5.20 -8.08 18.58
CA GLY A 78 -5.27 -8.18 20.03
C GLY A 78 -5.07 -9.63 20.49
N GLY A 79 -4.62 -9.82 21.73
CA GLY A 79 -4.55 -11.14 22.37
C GLY A 79 -5.95 -11.69 22.68
N GLN A 80 -6.02 -12.83 23.36
CA GLN A 80 -7.30 -13.51 23.70
C GLN A 80 -8.33 -12.62 24.42
N SER A 81 -7.90 -11.50 25.02
CA SER A 81 -8.74 -10.58 25.79
C SER A 81 -8.70 -9.13 25.27
N ALA A 82 -7.91 -8.85 24.23
CA ALA A 82 -7.75 -7.49 23.71
C ALA A 82 -8.38 -7.39 22.32
N ARG A 83 -9.09 -6.30 22.06
CA ARG A 83 -9.60 -6.03 20.72
C ARG A 83 -8.45 -5.64 19.79
N PRO A 84 -8.54 -5.96 18.49
CA PRO A 84 -7.55 -5.49 17.55
C PRO A 84 -7.61 -3.96 17.43
N THR A 85 -6.46 -3.37 17.16
CA THR A 85 -6.28 -1.93 17.04
C THR A 85 -5.41 -1.60 15.83
N VAL A 86 -5.43 -0.33 15.44
CA VAL A 86 -4.52 0.22 14.44
C VAL A 86 -3.59 1.20 15.15
N ALA A 87 -2.30 0.86 15.24
CA ALA A 87 -1.29 1.79 15.75
C ALA A 87 -0.94 2.81 14.64
N PRO A 88 -0.82 4.10 14.96
CA PRO A 88 -0.66 5.14 13.96
C PRO A 88 0.77 5.23 13.37
N GLU A 89 1.78 4.72 14.07
CA GLU A 89 3.18 4.72 13.62
C GLU A 89 3.42 3.64 12.55
N ALA A 90 3.22 4.01 11.28
CA ALA A 90 3.48 3.15 10.12
C ALA A 90 3.97 3.96 8.93
N TYR A 91 4.44 3.25 7.89
CA TYR A 91 5.02 3.87 6.71
C TYR A 91 4.14 3.65 5.48
N CYS A 92 3.95 4.70 4.68
CA CYS A 92 3.36 4.60 3.36
C CYS A 92 4.20 5.42 2.39
N GLU A 93 5.08 4.74 1.68
CA GLU A 93 6.11 5.36 0.87
C GLU A 93 5.91 5.04 -0.61
N SER A 94 6.38 5.94 -1.48
CA SER A 94 6.44 5.70 -2.93
C SER A 94 5.08 5.26 -3.48
N MET A 95 5.00 4.11 -4.15
CA MET A 95 3.75 3.57 -4.69
C MET A 95 2.67 3.24 -3.64
N CYS A 96 2.99 3.14 -2.35
CA CYS A 96 1.97 3.04 -1.30
C CYS A 96 1.12 4.32 -1.24
N VAL A 97 1.72 5.49 -1.41
CA VAL A 97 1.01 6.79 -1.38
C VAL A 97 -0.09 6.83 -2.46
N PHE A 98 0.17 6.20 -3.60
CA PHE A 98 -0.81 6.07 -4.67
C PHE A 98 -1.91 5.05 -4.35
N LEU A 99 -1.64 3.99 -3.58
CA LEU A 99 -2.69 3.14 -3.01
C LEU A 99 -3.52 3.86 -1.96
N LEU A 100 -2.91 4.71 -1.12
CA LEU A 100 -3.61 5.57 -0.18
C LEU A 100 -4.58 6.50 -0.93
N LEU A 101 -4.12 7.14 -2.00
CA LEU A 101 -4.95 8.00 -2.86
C LEU A 101 -6.17 7.25 -3.45
N ALA A 102 -6.06 5.95 -3.68
CA ALA A 102 -7.12 5.13 -4.26
C ALA A 102 -8.40 5.10 -3.42
N GLY A 103 -8.29 5.26 -2.10
CA GLY A 103 -9.42 5.19 -1.19
C GLY A 103 -10.49 6.25 -1.47
N GLN A 104 -11.75 5.92 -1.28
CA GLN A 104 -12.88 6.84 -1.45
C GLN A 104 -12.90 7.89 -0.33
N LYS A 105 -12.57 7.49 0.89
CA LYS A 105 -12.24 8.36 2.01
C LYS A 105 -10.88 7.97 2.59
N ARG A 106 -10.10 8.97 2.98
CA ARG A 106 -8.68 8.83 3.27
C ARG A 106 -8.32 9.59 4.54
N TYR A 107 -7.70 8.89 5.47
CA TYR A 107 -7.21 9.44 6.73
C TYR A 107 -5.74 9.09 6.89
N VAL A 108 -4.96 10.04 7.42
CA VAL A 108 -3.55 9.82 7.73
C VAL A 108 -3.36 10.25 9.19
N PRO A 109 -2.98 9.33 10.09
CA PRO A 109 -2.62 9.71 11.46
C PRO A 109 -1.41 10.64 11.48
N GLU A 110 -1.33 11.54 12.46
CA GLU A 110 -0.21 12.49 12.61
C GLU A 110 1.15 11.79 12.77
N ALA A 111 1.17 10.61 13.40
CA ALA A 111 2.39 9.82 13.61
C ALA A 111 2.75 8.90 12.42
N ALA A 112 1.96 8.90 11.35
CA ALA A 112 2.24 8.10 10.17
C ALA A 112 3.23 8.81 9.25
N HIS A 113 4.10 8.04 8.61
CA HIS A 113 5.09 8.53 7.67
C HIS A 113 4.61 8.35 6.23
N VAL A 114 4.24 9.44 5.55
CA VAL A 114 3.78 9.43 4.16
C VAL A 114 4.83 10.12 3.31
N ARG A 115 5.53 9.35 2.46
CA ARG A 115 6.74 9.84 1.80
C ARG A 115 6.77 9.55 0.31
N VAL A 116 7.27 10.49 -0.48
CA VAL A 116 7.33 10.38 -1.95
C VAL A 116 8.75 10.55 -2.48
N HIS A 117 8.97 10.01 -3.68
CA HIS A 117 10.19 10.16 -4.44
C HIS A 117 9.93 9.97 -5.95
N GLN A 118 10.93 10.24 -6.79
CA GLN A 118 10.85 10.09 -8.25
C GLN A 118 10.55 8.67 -8.69
N ILE A 119 10.00 8.49 -9.90
CA ILE A 119 9.86 7.17 -10.49
C ILE A 119 11.15 6.80 -11.21
N TRP A 120 11.79 5.70 -10.80
CA TRP A 120 13.01 5.18 -11.42
C TRP A 120 12.97 3.68 -11.60
N MET A 121 13.93 3.17 -12.38
CA MET A 121 14.10 1.73 -12.59
C MET A 121 14.74 1.10 -11.36
N GLY A 122 14.07 0.10 -10.78
CA GLY A 122 14.49 -0.55 -9.53
C GLY A 122 15.91 -1.12 -9.61
N ASP A 123 16.27 -1.77 -10.71
CA ASP A 123 17.60 -2.37 -10.94
C ASP A 123 18.78 -1.38 -10.95
N ARG A 124 18.50 -0.08 -10.89
CA ARG A 124 19.49 1.01 -10.81
C ARG A 124 19.44 1.75 -9.47
N ALA A 125 18.61 1.31 -8.52
CA ALA A 125 18.38 2.01 -7.26
C ALA A 125 19.62 2.03 -6.33
N ASP A 126 20.47 1.01 -6.40
CA ASP A 126 21.64 0.89 -5.52
C ASP A 126 22.72 1.96 -5.74
N ASP A 127 22.91 2.41 -6.98
CA ASP A 127 23.80 3.52 -7.35
C ASP A 127 23.17 4.37 -8.48
N ALA A 128 22.04 5.00 -8.13
CA ALA A 128 21.27 5.77 -9.10
C ALA A 128 22.02 6.99 -9.64
N LYS A 129 23.03 7.50 -8.91
CA LYS A 129 23.88 8.62 -9.36
C LYS A 129 24.81 8.22 -10.50
N ALA A 130 25.34 7.00 -10.47
CA ALA A 130 26.26 6.50 -11.50
C ALA A 130 25.54 5.79 -12.67
N ALA A 131 24.23 5.56 -12.57
CA ALA A 131 23.48 4.80 -13.56
C ALA A 131 23.34 5.50 -14.92
N SER A 132 23.37 4.72 -15.99
CA SER A 132 23.06 5.18 -17.36
C SER A 132 21.70 4.68 -17.82
N TYR A 133 21.02 5.48 -18.64
CA TYR A 133 19.70 5.17 -19.20
C TYR A 133 19.76 5.15 -20.73
N SER A 134 19.28 4.07 -21.34
CA SER A 134 19.04 3.99 -22.77
C SER A 134 17.77 4.75 -23.17
N ALA A 135 17.55 4.97 -24.48
CA ALA A 135 16.30 5.53 -24.97
C ALA A 135 15.09 4.65 -24.61
N GLN A 136 15.26 3.33 -24.59
CA GLN A 136 14.24 2.39 -24.15
C GLN A 136 13.93 2.55 -22.66
N ASP A 137 14.96 2.79 -21.83
CA ASP A 137 14.76 2.98 -20.40
C ASP A 137 13.97 4.27 -20.12
N LEU A 138 14.35 5.37 -20.77
CA LEU A 138 13.65 6.65 -20.65
C LEU A 138 12.19 6.53 -21.11
N MET A 139 11.93 5.85 -22.22
CA MET A 139 10.57 5.59 -22.70
C MET A 139 9.73 4.85 -21.65
N ILE A 140 10.29 3.85 -20.97
CA ILE A 140 9.58 3.11 -19.91
C ILE A 140 9.21 4.04 -18.76
N VAL A 141 10.16 4.85 -18.28
CA VAL A 141 9.94 5.81 -17.18
C VAL A 141 8.89 6.85 -17.56
N GLU A 142 9.02 7.48 -18.73
CA GLU A 142 8.06 8.49 -19.22
C GLU A 142 6.65 7.92 -19.35
N ARG A 143 6.52 6.69 -19.86
CA ARG A 143 5.22 6.01 -19.98
C ARG A 143 4.61 5.73 -18.61
N ASP A 144 5.42 5.27 -17.66
CA ASP A 144 4.95 4.96 -16.31
C ASP A 144 4.57 6.24 -15.56
N ILE A 145 5.29 7.36 -15.74
CA ILE A 145 4.89 8.69 -15.27
C ILE A 145 3.55 9.12 -15.89
N GLY A 146 3.37 8.96 -17.19
CA GLY A 146 2.10 9.31 -17.85
C GLY A 146 0.91 8.50 -17.35
N ARG A 147 1.12 7.21 -17.07
CA ARG A 147 0.10 6.34 -16.44
C ARG A 147 -0.21 6.79 -15.02
N LEU A 148 0.81 7.16 -14.26
CA LEU A 148 0.67 7.62 -12.88
C LEU A 148 -0.04 8.98 -12.81
N ALA A 149 0.24 9.89 -13.75
CA ALA A 149 -0.48 11.14 -13.90
C ALA A 149 -1.97 10.88 -14.11
N LYS A 150 -2.33 10.07 -15.12
CA LYS A 150 -3.73 9.71 -15.37
C LYS A 150 -4.37 9.04 -14.15
N TYR A 151 -3.67 8.11 -13.51
CA TYR A 151 -4.15 7.42 -12.31
C TYR A 151 -4.43 8.41 -11.17
N THR A 152 -3.54 9.38 -10.93
CA THR A 152 -3.68 10.40 -9.89
C THR A 152 -4.98 11.19 -10.09
N PHE A 153 -5.23 11.67 -11.32
CA PHE A 153 -6.49 12.34 -11.65
C PHE A 153 -7.71 11.43 -11.51
N ASP A 154 -7.65 10.19 -12.01
CA ASP A 154 -8.76 9.23 -11.91
C ASP A 154 -9.13 8.92 -10.44
N MET A 155 -8.17 9.00 -9.51
CA MET A 155 -8.41 8.81 -8.07
C MET A 155 -8.81 10.09 -7.33
N GLY A 156 -8.85 11.24 -8.02
CA GLY A 156 -9.20 12.54 -7.44
C GLY A 156 -8.03 13.27 -6.80
N GLY A 157 -6.78 12.84 -7.02
CA GLY A 157 -5.59 13.58 -6.63
C GLY A 157 -5.35 14.81 -7.50
N ALA A 158 -4.50 15.70 -7.02
CA ALA A 158 -4.03 16.86 -7.74
C ALA A 158 -2.68 16.60 -8.44
N GLY A 159 -2.31 17.45 -9.40
CA GLY A 159 -1.00 17.41 -10.05
C GLY A 159 0.15 17.60 -9.06
N ASP A 160 -0.11 18.24 -7.92
CA ASP A 160 0.86 18.49 -6.85
C ASP A 160 1.49 17.21 -6.30
N LEU A 161 0.72 16.11 -6.18
CA LEU A 161 1.27 14.85 -5.68
C LEU A 161 2.37 14.32 -6.59
N LEU A 162 2.10 14.33 -7.89
CA LEU A 162 3.06 13.88 -8.88
C LEU A 162 4.23 14.86 -8.99
N SER A 163 3.98 16.17 -8.87
CA SER A 163 5.03 17.19 -8.85
C SER A 163 6.00 17.00 -7.68
N LEU A 164 5.49 16.82 -6.47
CA LEU A 164 6.28 16.57 -5.26
C LEU A 164 7.07 15.27 -5.36
N ALA A 165 6.44 14.19 -5.83
CA ALA A 165 7.14 12.93 -6.05
C ALA A 165 8.28 13.11 -7.07
N LEU A 166 8.01 13.73 -8.22
CA LEU A 166 8.99 13.90 -9.28
C LEU A 166 10.08 14.94 -8.98
N SER A 167 9.98 15.73 -7.92
CA SER A 167 11.04 16.67 -7.52
C SER A 167 12.12 16.05 -6.64
N VAL A 168 11.93 14.83 -6.14
CA VAL A 168 12.82 14.17 -5.17
C VAL A 168 13.62 13.08 -5.87
N PRO A 169 14.91 13.31 -6.17
CA PRO A 169 15.73 12.38 -6.91
C PRO A 169 16.11 11.13 -6.10
N PRO A 170 16.52 10.03 -6.77
CA PRO A 170 16.81 8.75 -6.11
C PRO A 170 17.96 8.74 -5.11
N TRP A 171 18.75 9.81 -5.04
CA TRP A 171 19.91 9.92 -4.17
C TRP A 171 19.72 10.87 -2.99
N GLU A 172 18.51 11.37 -2.81
CA GLU A 172 18.07 12.15 -1.66
C GLU A 172 17.18 11.30 -0.76
N ASP A 173 17.02 11.76 0.48
CA ASP A 173 16.04 11.17 1.38
C ASP A 173 14.62 11.39 0.83
N LEU A 174 13.71 10.45 1.11
CA LEU A 174 12.32 10.58 0.68
C LEU A 174 11.69 11.83 1.33
N HIS A 175 10.94 12.58 0.54
CA HIS A 175 10.22 13.75 1.03
C HIS A 175 9.02 13.30 1.87
N GLU A 176 9.02 13.65 3.15
CA GLU A 176 7.91 13.46 4.08
C GLU A 176 6.88 14.57 3.85
N LEU A 177 5.64 14.18 3.56
CA LEU A 177 4.57 15.13 3.30
C LEU A 177 4.07 15.74 4.61
N ASP A 178 4.05 17.07 4.68
CA ASP A 178 3.44 17.76 5.81
C ASP A 178 1.90 17.75 5.74
N ALA A 179 1.23 18.21 6.81
CA ALA A 179 -0.23 18.24 6.87
C ALA A 179 -0.89 19.11 5.79
N GLY A 180 -0.20 20.16 5.32
CA GLY A 180 -0.64 21.02 4.23
C GLY A 180 -0.52 20.31 2.88
N GLU A 181 0.60 19.65 2.64
CA GLU A 181 0.85 18.86 1.42
C GLU A 181 -0.10 17.67 1.33
N LEU A 182 -0.37 16.96 2.44
CA LEU A 182 -1.36 15.88 2.50
C LEU A 182 -2.76 16.35 2.07
N LYS A 183 -3.14 17.58 2.43
CA LYS A 183 -4.42 18.20 2.01
C LYS A 183 -4.36 18.68 0.56
N LEU A 184 -3.29 19.35 0.16
CA LEU A 184 -3.09 19.88 -1.20
C LEU A 184 -3.13 18.76 -2.26
N THR A 185 -2.45 17.65 -1.97
CA THR A 185 -2.41 16.44 -2.81
C THR A 185 -3.68 15.60 -2.77
N ASN A 186 -4.63 15.99 -1.92
CA ASN A 186 -5.87 15.28 -1.63
C ASN A 186 -5.66 13.87 -1.04
N LEU A 187 -4.54 13.62 -0.34
CA LEU A 187 -4.30 12.35 0.37
C LEU A 187 -5.08 12.24 1.67
N VAL A 188 -5.53 13.37 2.24
CA VAL A 188 -6.44 13.43 3.40
C VAL A 188 -7.77 14.05 2.98
N THR A 189 -8.87 13.33 3.23
CA THR A 189 -10.25 13.83 3.00
C THR A 189 -11.10 13.88 4.26
N THR A 190 -10.56 13.43 5.39
CA THR A 190 -11.18 13.54 6.70
C THR A 190 -10.09 13.63 7.76
N ASP A 191 -10.34 14.40 8.81
CA ASP A 191 -9.50 14.46 10.00
C ASP A 191 -9.99 13.50 11.11
N LEU A 192 -11.07 12.74 10.86
CA LEU A 192 -11.69 11.85 11.84
C LEU A 192 -11.34 10.39 11.53
N VAL A 193 -10.65 9.72 12.45
CA VAL A 193 -10.37 8.27 12.32
C VAL A 193 -11.66 7.44 12.22
N ALA A 194 -12.72 7.87 12.89
CA ALA A 194 -14.04 7.21 12.89
C ALA A 194 -14.71 7.16 11.51
N ASP A 195 -14.30 8.04 10.61
CA ASP A 195 -14.83 8.07 9.26
C ASP A 195 -14.27 6.97 8.36
N VAL A 196 -13.12 6.39 8.74
CA VAL A 196 -12.46 5.32 7.99
C VAL A 196 -12.33 4.04 8.79
N LEU A 197 -12.22 4.05 10.11
CA LEU A 197 -12.12 2.83 10.90
C LEU A 197 -13.41 2.58 11.68
N PRO A 198 -13.85 1.31 11.79
CA PRO A 198 -15.02 1.00 12.59
C PRO A 198 -14.77 1.40 14.05
N HIS A 199 -15.78 1.98 14.70
CA HIS A 199 -15.71 2.31 16.12
C HIS A 199 -15.46 1.04 16.96
N VAL A 200 -14.27 0.96 17.55
CA VAL A 200 -13.96 -0.02 18.58
C VAL A 200 -14.29 0.63 19.91
N ASP A 201 -15.46 0.33 20.47
CA ASP A 201 -15.90 0.94 21.72
C ASP A 201 -15.10 0.40 22.91
N ILE A 202 -13.97 1.03 23.25
CA ILE A 202 -12.99 0.56 24.25
C ILE A 202 -13.61 0.50 25.66
N SER A 203 -14.71 1.22 25.88
CA SER A 203 -15.47 1.31 27.13
C SER A 203 -16.41 0.14 27.40
N ALA A 204 -16.76 -0.66 26.39
CA ALA A 204 -17.70 -1.77 26.57
C ALA A 204 -16.96 -3.00 27.16
N PRO A 205 -17.33 -3.49 28.36
CA PRO A 205 -16.72 -4.68 28.92
C PRO A 205 -16.89 -5.85 27.95
N ALA A 206 -15.85 -6.68 27.81
CA ALA A 206 -15.94 -7.92 27.05
C ALA A 206 -17.06 -8.78 27.65
N MET A 207 -18.22 -8.80 27.01
CA MET A 207 -19.31 -9.70 27.38
C MET A 207 -18.83 -11.11 27.06
N ALA A 208 -18.55 -11.88 28.10
CA ALA A 208 -18.23 -13.29 27.99
C ALA A 208 -19.47 -14.02 27.44
N GLU A 209 -19.43 -14.45 26.18
CA GLU A 209 -20.35 -15.48 25.71
C GLU A 209 -20.07 -16.77 26.51
N LEU A 210 -21.08 -17.25 27.23
CA LEU A 210 -21.07 -18.60 27.79
C LEU A 210 -21.14 -19.61 26.64
N ALA A 211 -19.99 -20.14 26.23
CA ALA A 211 -19.93 -21.35 25.41
C ALA A 211 -19.90 -22.61 26.29
N PRO A 212 -20.67 -23.67 25.98
CA PRO A 212 -20.52 -24.96 26.65
C PRO A 212 -19.24 -25.66 26.18
N LYS A 213 -18.60 -26.35 27.14
CA LYS A 213 -17.29 -27.00 27.01
C LYS A 213 -17.29 -28.14 25.99
N THR A 214 -16.35 -28.12 25.04
CA THR A 214 -15.79 -29.31 24.41
C THR A 214 -14.30 -29.12 24.14
N GLN A 215 -13.49 -30.04 24.67
CA GLN A 215 -12.04 -30.12 24.50
C GLN A 215 -11.67 -30.59 23.09
N ALA A 216 -10.68 -29.94 22.45
CA ALA A 216 -9.69 -30.62 21.63
C ALA A 216 -8.43 -29.74 21.46
N ARG A 217 -7.28 -30.41 21.55
CA ARG A 217 -5.90 -29.92 21.49
C ARG A 217 -5.52 -29.47 20.07
N PHE A 218 -4.69 -28.43 19.93
CA PHE A 218 -3.29 -28.48 19.51
C PHE A 218 -2.78 -27.06 19.21
N GLY A 219 -1.54 -26.78 19.63
CA GLY A 219 -0.95 -25.45 19.69
C GLY A 219 -0.42 -24.89 18.37
N ALA A 220 -0.34 -23.56 18.34
CA ALA A 220 0.56 -22.79 17.49
C ALA A 220 0.88 -21.48 18.23
N GLU A 221 2.16 -21.18 18.40
CA GLU A 221 2.63 -19.96 19.06
C GLU A 221 2.28 -18.71 18.23
N PRO A 222 1.92 -17.57 18.86
CA PRO A 222 1.66 -16.35 18.13
C PRO A 222 2.97 -15.68 17.69
N GLN A 223 3.16 -15.59 16.37
CA GLN A 223 4.26 -14.85 15.77
C GLN A 223 3.96 -13.33 15.85
N GLN A 224 4.75 -12.62 16.65
CA GLN A 224 4.68 -11.16 16.82
C GLN A 224 4.88 -10.46 15.47
N ALA A 225 3.92 -9.62 15.08
CA ALA A 225 4.06 -8.74 13.93
C ALA A 225 4.99 -7.57 14.30
N GLN A 226 6.19 -7.57 13.74
CA GLN A 226 7.12 -6.45 13.84
C GLN A 226 6.78 -5.39 12.77
N PRO A 227 6.93 -4.10 13.08
CA PRO A 227 6.77 -3.03 12.08
C PRO A 227 7.70 -3.26 10.90
N ALA A 228 7.26 -2.90 9.69
CA ALA A 228 8.15 -2.86 8.54
C ALA A 228 9.32 -1.93 8.87
N LYS A 229 10.54 -2.45 8.86
CA LYS A 229 11.74 -1.60 8.96
C LYS A 229 11.76 -0.74 7.69
N SER A 230 12.05 0.55 7.83
CA SER A 230 12.41 1.38 6.68
C SER A 230 13.55 0.67 5.95
N THR A 231 13.24 0.18 4.76
CA THR A 231 14.18 -0.52 3.90
C THR A 231 14.31 0.29 2.64
N LYS A 232 15.57 0.45 2.21
CA LYS A 232 16.00 0.86 0.86
C LYS A 232 14.91 0.53 -0.17
N THR A 233 14.48 1.54 -0.94
CA THR A 233 13.37 1.46 -1.91
C THR A 233 13.31 0.11 -2.59
N ALA A 234 12.18 -0.58 -2.46
CA ALA A 234 12.04 -1.93 -2.96
C ALA A 234 12.03 -1.96 -4.49
N GLU A 235 13.02 -2.66 -5.05
CA GLU A 235 13.20 -2.85 -6.49
C GLU A 235 12.06 -3.70 -7.07
N ALA A 236 11.39 -3.17 -8.10
CA ALA A 236 10.54 -3.98 -8.96
C ALA A 236 11.41 -4.68 -10.01
N LEU A 237 11.54 -6.00 -9.90
CA LEU A 237 12.16 -6.84 -10.95
C LEU A 237 11.33 -6.74 -12.24
N VAL A 238 11.96 -6.25 -13.31
CA VAL A 238 11.37 -6.21 -14.65
C VAL A 238 11.36 -7.64 -15.23
N PRO A 239 10.28 -8.10 -15.90
CA PRO A 239 10.32 -9.36 -16.63
C PRO A 239 11.34 -9.25 -17.77
N THR A 240 12.38 -10.07 -17.75
CA THR A 240 13.31 -10.22 -18.87
C THR A 240 12.56 -10.82 -20.06
N GLY A 241 12.07 -9.97 -20.96
CA GLY A 241 11.59 -10.40 -22.26
C GLY A 241 12.77 -10.98 -23.04
N SER A 242 12.70 -12.26 -23.39
CA SER A 242 13.68 -12.93 -24.25
C SER A 242 13.80 -12.19 -25.57
N ALA A 243 14.85 -11.37 -25.72
CA ALA A 243 15.24 -10.84 -27.01
C ALA A 243 15.82 -11.99 -27.83
N ALA A 244 15.06 -12.46 -28.83
CA ALA A 244 15.58 -13.36 -29.85
C ALA A 244 16.73 -12.65 -30.59
N ALA A 245 17.87 -13.32 -30.70
CA ALA A 245 19.02 -12.83 -31.44
C ALA A 245 18.68 -12.63 -32.94
N PRO A 246 19.23 -11.61 -33.63
CA PRO A 246 19.05 -11.48 -35.06
C PRO A 246 19.78 -12.62 -35.78
N ALA A 247 19.08 -13.33 -36.66
CA ALA A 247 19.69 -14.31 -37.55
C ALA A 247 20.59 -13.59 -38.56
N THR A 248 21.87 -13.94 -38.57
CA THR A 248 22.83 -13.55 -39.61
C THR A 248 22.44 -14.20 -40.93
N ALA A 249 22.03 -13.41 -41.92
CA ALA A 249 21.87 -13.87 -43.28
C ALA A 249 23.24 -14.15 -43.89
N ALA A 250 23.50 -15.42 -44.24
CA ALA A 250 24.67 -15.81 -45.01
C ALA A 250 24.46 -15.42 -46.48
N GLN A 251 25.37 -14.61 -47.02
CA GLN A 251 25.51 -14.39 -48.44
C GLN A 251 26.06 -15.66 -49.09
N LYS A 252 25.36 -16.18 -50.10
CA LYS A 252 25.91 -16.80 -51.32
C LYS A 252 24.84 -16.87 -52.40
#